data_AF-A0A0F9FB19-F1
#
_entry.id   AF-A0A0F9FB19-F1
#
_cell.length_a   1.000
_cell.length_b   1.000
_cell.length_c   1.000
_cell.angle_alpha   90.00
_cell.angle_beta   90.00
_cell.angle_gamma   90.00
#
_symmetry.space_group_name_H-M   'P 1'
#
loop_
_entity.id
_entity.type
_entity.pdbx_description
1 polymer ?
#
loop_
_entity_poly.entity_id
_entity_poly.type
_entity_poly.pdbx_seq_one_letter_code
_entity_poly.pdbx_strand_id
1 'polypeptide(L)'
;MERLDRKFDGKWHNILNRFHEKSGPQDGEFRSWMYEAKRMADEVPRIALMFQMEREGKLPELHQQCSHSPTEPIEDNRLICCLGVECRGCPELLSLAEGNLSPGELDLSRAWTCAAHIVSFSKRRVDTSEGYVLTRGDQMYWTKGHDSLSQAMME
;
A
#
# COMPACT_ATOMS: atom_id res chain seq x y z
N MET A 1 -0.08 11.67 10.60
CA MET A 1 1.28 11.61 10.01
C MET A 1 1.16 12.01 8.56
N GLU A 2 2.07 12.83 8.05
CA GLU A 2 2.05 13.26 6.65
C GLU A 2 2.90 12.34 5.78
N ARG A 3 2.55 12.21 4.49
CA ARG A 3 3.40 11.55 3.49
C ARG A 3 4.72 12.30 3.34
N LEU A 4 5.71 11.65 2.73
CA LEU A 4 6.99 12.29 2.47
C LEU A 4 6.80 13.50 1.54
N ASP A 5 7.42 14.62 1.91
CA ASP A 5 7.52 15.78 1.00
C ASP A 5 8.17 15.34 -0.32
N ARG A 6 7.61 15.78 -1.45
CA ARG A 6 8.09 15.38 -2.78
C ARG A 6 9.55 15.74 -3.02
N LYS A 7 10.03 16.87 -2.50
CA LYS A 7 11.45 17.25 -2.64
C LYS A 7 12.33 16.35 -1.79
N PHE A 8 11.89 15.99 -0.58
CA PHE A 8 12.58 15.03 0.27
C PHE A 8 12.63 13.63 -0.35
N ASP A 9 11.50 13.11 -0.86
CA ASP A 9 11.45 11.80 -1.55
C ASP A 9 12.42 11.75 -2.75
N GLY A 10 12.42 12.79 -3.59
CA GLY A 10 13.33 12.87 -4.74
C GLY A 10 14.81 12.93 -4.33
N LYS A 11 15.13 13.67 -3.25
CA LYS A 11 16.50 13.70 -2.70
C LYS A 11 16.92 12.33 -2.19
N TRP A 12 16.06 11.64 -1.44
CA TRP A 12 16.34 10.30 -0.93
C TRP A 12 16.56 9.34 -2.10
N HIS A 13 15.67 9.32 -3.10
CA HIS A 13 15.82 8.50 -4.29
C HIS A 13 17.16 8.72 -5.01
N ASN A 14 17.58 9.98 -5.22
CA ASN A 14 18.85 10.30 -5.87
C ASN A 14 20.08 9.89 -5.04
N ILE A 15 19.97 9.85 -3.71
CA ILE A 15 21.03 9.32 -2.85
C ILE A 15 21.17 7.80 -3.05
N LEU A 16 20.04 7.07 -3.11
CA LEU A 16 20.05 5.64 -3.36
C LEU A 16 20.63 5.30 -4.74
N ASN A 17 20.22 6.01 -5.79
CA ASN A 17 20.75 5.80 -7.15
C ASN A 17 22.27 5.97 -7.17
N ARG A 18 22.78 7.07 -6.60
CA ARG A 18 24.23 7.34 -6.52
C ARG A 18 24.99 6.31 -5.70
N PHE A 19 24.36 5.75 -4.66
CA PHE A 19 24.96 4.65 -3.90
C PHE A 19 25.13 3.42 -4.80
N HIS A 20 24.07 3.00 -5.48
CA HIS A 20 24.09 1.83 -6.37
C HIS A 20 25.02 2.00 -7.58
N GLU A 21 25.09 3.19 -8.18
CA GLU A 21 26.03 3.51 -9.26
C GLU A 21 27.49 3.32 -8.82
N LYS A 22 27.81 3.66 -7.56
CA LYS A 22 29.16 3.54 -7.00
C LYS A 22 29.50 2.13 -6.54
N SER A 23 28.51 1.33 -6.14
CA SER A 23 28.74 -0.01 -5.58
C SER A 23 29.17 -1.05 -6.61
N GLY A 24 29.07 -0.76 -7.92
CA GLY A 24 29.51 -1.65 -9.00
C GLY A 24 28.80 -3.02 -9.06
N PRO A 25 28.87 -3.74 -10.19
CA PRO A 25 28.29 -5.09 -10.28
C PRO A 25 29.11 -6.16 -9.53
N GLN A 26 30.37 -5.87 -9.16
CA GLN A 26 31.30 -6.84 -8.55
C GLN A 26 31.29 -6.87 -7.01
N ASP A 27 30.77 -5.83 -6.34
CA ASP A 27 30.93 -5.64 -4.88
C ASP A 27 29.65 -5.79 -4.03
N GLY A 28 28.50 -6.11 -4.62
CA GLY A 28 27.35 -6.46 -3.78
C GLY A 28 26.00 -6.38 -4.46
N GLU A 29 25.24 -7.44 -4.27
CA GLU A 29 23.81 -7.59 -4.51
C GLU A 29 23.05 -6.25 -4.45
N PHE A 30 22.21 -5.98 -5.46
CA PHE A 30 21.36 -4.81 -5.47
C PHE A 30 20.51 -4.76 -4.20
N ARG A 31 20.84 -3.84 -3.29
CA ARG A 31 20.19 -3.62 -1.99
C ARG A 31 18.80 -3.01 -2.13
N SER A 32 17.89 -3.76 -2.75
CA SER A 32 16.49 -3.36 -2.99
C SER A 32 15.77 -2.88 -1.73
N TRP A 33 16.12 -3.43 -0.56
CA TRP A 33 15.55 -3.04 0.73
C TRP A 33 15.68 -1.54 1.03
N MET A 34 16.70 -0.85 0.48
CA MET A 34 16.84 0.61 0.65
C MET A 34 15.69 1.38 -0.02
N TYR A 35 15.24 0.91 -1.18
CA TYR A 35 14.07 1.48 -1.86
C TYR A 35 12.77 1.06 -1.16
N GLU A 36 12.70 -0.16 -0.63
CA GLU A 36 11.54 -0.60 0.15
C GLU A 36 11.37 0.22 1.43
N ALA A 37 12.46 0.55 2.14
CA ALA A 37 12.41 1.44 3.29
C ALA A 37 11.84 2.83 2.92
N LYS A 38 12.23 3.38 1.77
CA LYS A 38 11.67 4.64 1.26
C LYS A 38 10.17 4.50 0.95
N ARG A 39 9.76 3.42 0.28
CA ARG A 39 8.35 3.14 -0.03
C ARG A 39 7.51 2.99 1.23
N MET A 40 8.00 2.24 2.22
CA MET A 40 7.35 2.11 3.53
C MET A 40 7.11 3.48 4.17
N ALA A 41 8.14 4.35 4.18
CA ALA A 41 8.04 5.67 4.79
C ALA A 41 7.00 6.57 4.10
N ASP A 42 6.78 6.41 2.79
CA ASP A 42 5.75 7.13 2.05
C ASP A 42 4.34 6.50 2.16
N GLU A 43 4.25 5.17 2.20
CA GLU A 43 2.99 4.44 2.24
C GLU A 43 2.37 4.38 3.64
N VAL A 44 3.17 4.27 4.70
CA VAL A 44 2.67 4.12 6.08
C VAL A 44 1.69 5.23 6.49
N PRO A 45 1.94 6.53 6.22
CA PRO A 45 0.97 7.58 6.50
C PRO A 45 -0.38 7.38 5.80
N ARG A 46 -0.35 6.91 4.54
CA ARG A 46 -1.57 6.59 3.77
C ARG A 46 -2.31 5.41 4.38
N ILE A 47 -1.61 4.32 4.71
CA ILE A 47 -2.18 3.12 5.32
C ILE A 47 -2.80 3.44 6.69
N ALA A 48 -2.14 4.26 7.51
CA ALA A 48 -2.67 4.68 8.81
C ALA A 48 -3.99 5.44 8.66
N LEU A 49 -4.09 6.34 7.67
CA LEU A 49 -5.35 7.03 7.35
C LEU A 49 -6.44 6.04 6.90
N MET A 50 -6.08 5.02 6.10
CA MET A 50 -7.05 3.99 5.71
C MET A 50 -7.56 3.19 6.91
N PHE A 51 -6.69 2.79 7.84
CA PHE A 51 -7.10 2.12 9.08
C PHE A 51 -8.02 2.98 9.92
N GLN A 52 -7.71 4.27 10.03
CA GLN A 52 -8.58 5.24 10.67
C GLN A 52 -9.97 5.27 9.99
N MET A 53 -10.02 5.39 8.66
CA MET A 53 -11.27 5.41 7.90
C MET A 53 -12.07 4.11 8.09
N GLU A 54 -11.40 2.96 8.07
CA GLU A 54 -12.04 1.65 8.30
C GLU A 54 -12.61 1.52 9.71
N ARG A 55 -11.89 2.01 10.74
CA ARG A 55 -12.38 2.04 12.12
C ARG A 55 -13.56 2.99 12.28
N GLU A 56 -13.49 4.16 11.66
CA GLU A 56 -14.53 5.20 11.76
C GLU A 56 -15.73 4.94 10.85
N GLY A 57 -15.73 3.86 10.06
CA GLY A 57 -16.80 3.57 9.11
C GLY A 57 -16.89 4.57 7.96
N LYS A 58 -15.77 5.20 7.59
CA LYS A 58 -15.66 6.26 6.58
C LYS A 58 -14.98 5.80 5.28
N LEU A 59 -14.92 4.48 5.04
CA LEU A 59 -14.46 3.99 3.74
C LEU A 59 -15.43 4.43 2.64
N PRO A 60 -14.96 4.70 1.41
CA PRO A 60 -15.85 5.07 0.31
C PRO A 60 -16.93 4.02 0.06
N GLU A 61 -18.16 4.47 -0.15
CA GLU A 61 -19.30 3.58 -0.45
C GLU A 61 -19.57 3.47 -1.96
N LEU A 62 -18.94 4.32 -2.76
CA LEU A 62 -19.15 4.45 -4.19
C LEU A 62 -17.81 4.38 -4.93
N HIS A 63 -17.80 3.64 -6.04
CA HIS A 63 -16.69 3.52 -6.98
C HIS A 63 -17.04 4.21 -8.30
N GLN A 64 -16.07 4.89 -8.90
CA GLN A 64 -16.18 5.40 -10.26
C GLN A 64 -14.84 5.19 -10.98
N GLN A 65 -14.86 4.46 -12.10
CA GLN A 65 -13.63 4.08 -12.81
C GLN A 65 -12.90 5.29 -13.43
N CYS A 66 -13.66 6.19 -14.06
CA CYS A 66 -13.19 7.44 -14.64
C CYS A 66 -14.33 8.45 -14.66
N SER A 67 -14.06 9.70 -14.99
CA SER A 67 -15.05 10.79 -15.01
C SER A 67 -16.28 10.52 -15.90
N HIS A 68 -16.16 9.63 -16.89
CA HIS A 68 -17.24 9.30 -17.83
C HIS A 68 -17.94 7.98 -17.51
N SER A 69 -17.45 7.22 -16.51
CA SER A 69 -18.06 5.95 -16.11
C SER A 69 -19.21 6.19 -15.13
N PRO A 70 -20.24 5.32 -15.12
CA PRO A 70 -21.26 5.36 -14.08
C PRO A 70 -20.63 5.12 -12.70
N THR A 71 -21.24 5.71 -11.68
CA THR A 71 -20.92 5.44 -10.28
C THR A 71 -21.62 4.17 -9.84
N GLU A 72 -20.89 3.29 -9.15
CA GLU A 72 -21.35 1.99 -8.68
C GLU A 72 -21.16 1.86 -7.16
N PRO A 73 -22.05 1.18 -6.43
CA PRO A 73 -21.85 0.91 -5.02
C PRO A 73 -20.67 -0.04 -4.77
N ILE A 74 -19.93 0.19 -3.69
CA ILE A 74 -18.90 -0.73 -3.18
C ILE A 74 -19.53 -1.56 -2.07
N GLU A 75 -19.91 -2.79 -2.40
CA GLU A 75 -20.45 -3.72 -1.42
C GLU A 75 -19.36 -4.20 -0.45
N ASP A 76 -19.63 -4.14 0.86
CA ASP A 76 -18.74 -4.62 1.92
C ASP A 76 -17.31 -4.10 1.77
N ASN A 77 -17.16 -2.76 1.71
CA ASN A 77 -15.84 -2.15 1.58
C ASN A 77 -14.99 -2.43 2.82
N ARG A 78 -13.78 -2.94 2.58
CA ARG A 78 -12.83 -3.40 3.59
C ARG A 78 -11.41 -3.22 3.10
N LEU A 79 -10.46 -3.21 4.03
CA LEU A 79 -9.04 -3.16 3.72
C LEU A 79 -8.48 -4.56 3.48
N ILE A 80 -7.76 -4.72 2.37
CA ILE A 80 -7.07 -5.94 1.97
C ILE A 80 -5.62 -5.59 1.71
N CYS A 81 -4.69 -6.28 2.36
CA CYS A 81 -3.26 -6.06 2.12
C CYS A 81 -2.83 -6.70 0.79
N CYS A 82 -1.68 -6.32 0.23
CA CYS A 82 -1.21 -6.82 -1.05
C CYS A 82 -0.87 -8.33 -1.06
N LEU A 83 -0.89 -8.98 0.11
CA LEU A 83 -0.80 -10.45 0.25
C LEU A 83 -2.17 -11.14 0.11
N GLY A 84 -3.25 -10.39 -0.12
CA GLY A 84 -4.61 -10.91 -0.28
C GLY A 84 -5.35 -11.17 1.04
N VAL A 85 -4.81 -10.72 2.18
CA VAL A 85 -5.42 -10.93 3.50
C VAL A 85 -6.25 -9.71 3.89
N GLU A 86 -7.47 -9.94 4.35
CA GLU A 86 -8.32 -8.90 4.94
C GLU A 86 -7.67 -8.38 6.23
N CYS A 87 -7.44 -7.07 6.33
CA CYS A 87 -6.67 -6.50 7.43
C CYS A 87 -7.38 -6.68 8.79
N ARG A 88 -8.72 -6.65 8.82
CA ARG A 88 -9.51 -6.92 10.03
C ARG A 88 -9.34 -8.34 10.57
N GLY A 89 -9.02 -9.30 9.71
CA GLY A 89 -8.79 -10.70 10.06
C GLY A 89 -7.31 -11.10 10.19
N CYS A 90 -6.37 -10.16 9.99
CA CYS A 90 -4.95 -10.46 10.02
C CYS A 90 -4.47 -10.70 11.46
N PRO A 91 -3.96 -11.91 11.81
CA PRO A 91 -3.53 -12.24 13.18
C PRO A 91 -2.52 -11.25 13.77
N GLU A 92 -1.60 -10.78 12.94
CA GLU A 92 -0.51 -9.86 13.27
C GLU A 92 -1.06 -8.49 13.65
N LEU A 93 -2.12 -8.03 12.98
CA LEU A 93 -2.78 -6.75 13.28
C LEU A 93 -3.77 -6.85 14.43
N LEU A 94 -4.34 -8.04 14.64
CA LEU A 94 -5.20 -8.34 15.78
C LEU A 94 -4.42 -8.34 17.09
N SER A 95 -3.18 -8.87 17.10
CA SER A 95 -2.34 -8.86 18.31
C SER A 95 -2.06 -7.44 18.83
N LEU A 96 -2.04 -6.43 17.95
CA LEU A 96 -1.87 -5.03 18.33
C LEU A 96 -3.08 -4.44 19.06
N ALA A 97 -4.28 -4.98 18.84
CA ALA A 97 -5.51 -4.51 19.48
C ALA A 97 -5.58 -4.87 20.97
N GLU A 98 -4.73 -5.81 21.42
CA GLU A 98 -4.59 -6.16 22.84
C GLU A 98 -3.77 -5.13 23.62
N GLY A 99 -3.04 -4.25 22.91
CA GLY A 99 -2.30 -3.16 23.51
C GLY A 99 -3.21 -2.02 23.98
N ASN A 100 -2.87 -1.40 25.11
CA ASN A 100 -3.53 -0.18 25.60
C ASN A 100 -3.04 1.05 24.82
N LEU A 101 -3.31 1.09 23.52
CA LEU A 101 -2.95 2.17 22.61
C LEU A 101 -4.14 3.10 22.38
N SER A 102 -3.87 4.39 22.19
CA SER A 102 -4.89 5.28 21.65
C SER A 102 -5.28 4.87 20.24
N PRO A 103 -6.46 5.27 19.73
CA PRO A 103 -6.90 4.89 18.40
C PRO A 103 -5.88 5.27 17.30
N GLY A 104 -5.31 6.47 17.36
CA GLY A 104 -4.30 6.91 16.39
C GLY A 104 -2.99 6.12 16.47
N GLU A 105 -2.56 5.74 17.67
CA GLU A 105 -1.39 4.88 17.86
C GLU A 105 -1.64 3.47 17.33
N LEU A 106 -2.85 2.94 17.50
CA LEU A 106 -3.24 1.63 16.97
C LEU A 106 -3.20 1.63 15.43
N ASP A 107 -3.78 2.64 14.77
CA ASP A 107 -3.77 2.74 13.30
C ASP A 107 -2.35 2.83 12.75
N LEU A 108 -1.51 3.66 13.39
CA LEU A 108 -0.13 3.84 13.00
C LEU A 108 0.70 2.56 13.22
N SER A 109 0.49 1.88 14.35
CA SER A 109 1.16 0.61 14.64
C SER A 109 0.74 -0.46 13.64
N ARG A 110 -0.55 -0.54 13.30
CA ARG A 110 -1.06 -1.45 12.25
C ARG A 110 -0.44 -1.14 10.90
N ALA A 111 -0.31 0.13 10.53
CA ALA A 111 0.30 0.55 9.27
C ALA A 111 1.76 0.12 9.17
N TRP A 112 2.56 0.38 10.21
CA TRP A 112 3.97 -0.06 10.26
C TRP A 112 4.10 -1.58 10.22
N THR A 113 3.32 -2.30 11.03
CA THR A 113 3.35 -3.76 11.09
C THR A 113 2.95 -4.38 9.76
N CYS A 114 1.90 -3.88 9.12
CA CYS A 114 1.47 -4.35 7.80
C CYS A 114 2.56 -4.11 6.74
N ALA A 115 3.11 -2.90 6.69
CA ALA A 115 4.17 -2.55 5.74
C ALA A 115 5.44 -3.39 5.93
N ALA A 116 5.86 -3.59 7.19
CA ALA A 116 7.03 -4.41 7.51
C ALA A 116 6.79 -5.89 7.18
N HIS A 117 5.59 -6.41 7.47
CA HIS A 117 5.20 -7.78 7.15
C HIS A 117 5.26 -8.01 5.62
N ILE A 118 4.71 -7.08 4.84
CA ILE A 118 4.78 -7.13 3.37
C ILE A 118 6.24 -7.14 2.90
N VAL A 119 7.06 -6.18 3.32
CA VAL A 119 8.46 -6.09 2.84
C VAL A 119 9.28 -7.31 3.25
N SER A 120 8.99 -7.91 4.40
CA SER A 120 9.76 -9.05 4.92
C SER A 120 9.40 -10.38 4.28
N PHE A 121 8.13 -10.57 3.89
CA PHE A 121 7.62 -11.90 3.47
C PHE A 121 7.04 -11.92 2.05
N SER A 122 6.78 -10.77 1.45
CA SER A 122 6.30 -10.70 0.08
C SER A 122 7.45 -11.01 -0.90
N LYS A 123 7.25 -12.03 -1.74
CA LYS A 123 8.04 -12.17 -2.98
C LYS A 123 7.57 -11.19 -4.07
N ARG A 124 6.39 -10.60 -3.90
CA ARG A 124 5.82 -9.61 -4.81
C ARG A 124 6.50 -8.27 -4.54
N ARG A 125 7.18 -7.74 -5.57
CA ARG A 125 7.56 -6.33 -5.59
C ARG A 125 6.26 -5.55 -5.65
N VAL A 126 5.93 -4.83 -4.57
CA VAL A 126 4.79 -3.94 -4.60
C VAL A 126 5.20 -2.75 -5.44
N ASP A 127 4.60 -2.65 -6.63
CA ASP A 127 4.70 -1.45 -7.43
C ASP A 127 3.94 -0.32 -6.74
N THR A 128 4.34 0.91 -7.02
CA THR A 128 3.74 2.10 -6.41
C THR A 128 2.34 2.40 -6.94
N SER A 129 1.84 1.64 -7.92
CA SER A 129 0.51 1.85 -8.51
C SER A 129 -0.57 1.21 -7.64
N GLU A 130 -0.35 0.01 -7.13
CA GLU A 130 -1.31 -0.67 -6.25
C GLU A 130 -1.13 -0.25 -4.78
N GLY A 131 0.11 -0.08 -4.32
CA GLY A 131 0.38 0.20 -2.90
C GLY A 131 0.17 -1.01 -1.99
N TYR A 132 0.39 -0.82 -0.69
CA TYR A 132 0.52 -1.95 0.26
C TYR A 132 -0.83 -2.47 0.78
N VAL A 133 -1.79 -1.56 0.92
CA VAL A 133 -3.16 -1.83 1.38
C VAL A 133 -4.12 -1.17 0.41
N LEU A 134 -5.16 -1.92 0.05
CA LEU A 134 -6.20 -1.58 -0.92
C LEU A 134 -7.58 -1.65 -0.28
N THR A 135 -8.51 -0.85 -0.79
CA THR A 135 -9.95 -1.00 -0.57
C THR A 135 -10.56 -1.95 -1.60
N ARG A 136 -11.82 -2.38 -1.40
CA ARG A 136 -12.59 -3.08 -2.44
C ARG A 136 -12.78 -2.22 -3.68
N GLY A 137 -12.93 -0.90 -3.52
CA GLY A 137 -13.02 0.03 -4.66
C GLY A 137 -11.76 0.00 -5.52
N ASP A 138 -10.58 -0.04 -4.90
CA ASP A 138 -9.33 -0.17 -5.64
C ASP A 138 -9.25 -1.51 -6.39
N GLN A 139 -9.74 -2.61 -5.79
CA GLN A 139 -9.83 -3.90 -6.49
C GLN A 139 -10.78 -3.85 -7.69
N MET A 140 -11.92 -3.16 -7.57
CA MET A 140 -12.84 -2.93 -8.68
C MET A 140 -12.13 -2.17 -9.81
N TYR A 141 -11.34 -1.15 -9.47
CA TYR A 141 -10.55 -0.40 -10.44
C TYR A 141 -9.60 -1.29 -11.24
N TRP A 142 -8.78 -2.09 -10.56
CA TRP A 142 -7.79 -2.96 -11.20
C TRP A 142 -8.42 -4.10 -11.98
N THR A 143 -9.47 -4.71 -11.46
CA THR A 143 -10.20 -5.80 -12.14
C THR A 143 -10.74 -5.33 -13.48
N LYS A 144 -11.45 -4.18 -13.51
CA LYS A 144 -11.97 -3.61 -14.76
C LYS A 144 -10.86 -3.21 -15.74
N GLY A 145 -9.74 -2.72 -15.23
CA GLY A 145 -8.56 -2.41 -16.04
C GLY A 145 -8.00 -3.67 -16.72
N HIS A 146 -7.84 -4.76 -15.98
CA HIS A 146 -7.35 -6.03 -16.51
C HIS A 146 -8.33 -6.66 -17.51
N ASP A 147 -9.63 -6.66 -17.20
CA ASP A 147 -10.66 -7.20 -18.09
C ASP A 147 -10.64 -6.48 -19.45
N SER A 148 -10.57 -5.15 -19.44
CA SER A 148 -10.52 -4.33 -20.66
C SER A 148 -9.28 -4.62 -21.51
N LEU A 149 -8.11 -4.77 -20.87
CA LEU A 149 -6.86 -5.10 -21.58
C LEU A 149 -6.89 -6.53 -22.15
N SER A 150 -7.49 -7.48 -21.42
CA SER A 150 -7.62 -8.86 -21.88
C SER A 150 -8.54 -9.00 -23.10
N GLN A 151 -9.62 -8.20 -23.15
CA GLN A 151 -10.53 -8.15 -24.29
C GLN A 151 -9.86 -7.55 -25.53
N ALA A 152 -9.07 -6.48 -25.36
CA ALA A 152 -8.33 -5.85 -26.45
C ALA A 152 -7.23 -6.75 -27.09
N MET A 153 -6.83 -7.83 -26.42
CA MET A 153 -5.86 -8.80 -26.95
C MET A 153 -6.50 -10.00 -27.67
N MET A 154 -7.84 -10.10 -27.66
CA MET A 154 -8.59 -11.16 -28.35
C MET A 154 -9.26 -10.69 -29.65
N GLU A 155 -9.14 -9.40 -29.98
CA GLU A 155 -9.54 -8.78 -31.26
C GLU A 155 -8.33 -8.59 -32.18
#